data_AF-A0A7C4VZ84-F1
#
_entry.id   AF-A0A7C4VZ84-F1
#
_cell.length_a   1.000
_cell.length_b   1.000
_cell.length_c   1.000
_cell.angle_alpha   90.00
_cell.angle_beta   90.00
_cell.angle_gamma   90.00
#
_symmetry.space_group_name_H-M   'P 1'
#
loop_
_entity.id
_entity.type
_entity.pdbx_description
1 polymer ?
#
loop_
_entity_poly.entity_id
_entity_poly.type
_entity_poly.pdbx_seq_one_letter_code
_entity_poly.pdbx_strand_id
1 'polypeptide(L)'
;MDEVVPIFKTEDLERFSSKLGIDFKHEALEKYGKNYDMLSTGQKFELLNGALVRFKNNYDELRGWDNVLFMRLLYCAIPPPPPPPNTSKPLHSLGILFEPEYEQEVLYLFSVFHRDLGFPYIVKIRNEFPDAIVMGESKDVQRIEFEIRASDFLTHGHDKHGCDYIVCWENDLEEEQYKDLPKIISIKDSIKELI
;
A
#
# COMPACT_ATOMS: atom_id res chain seq x y z
N MET A 1 -32.82 19.97 3.85
CA MET A 1 -33.02 18.52 3.61
C MET A 1 -31.70 18.00 3.13
N ASP A 2 -31.19 16.92 3.71
CA ASP A 2 -29.82 16.47 3.46
C ASP A 2 -29.54 16.38 1.95
N GLU A 3 -28.60 17.19 1.48
CA GLU A 3 -28.18 17.22 0.07
C GLU A 3 -27.36 15.97 -0.31
N VAL A 4 -27.11 15.10 0.67
CA VAL A 4 -26.15 14.01 0.59
C VAL A 4 -26.83 12.71 0.99
N VAL A 5 -26.64 11.66 0.20
CA VAL A 5 -26.94 10.28 0.62
C VAL A 5 -25.79 9.82 1.52
N PRO A 6 -26.02 9.37 2.77
CA PRO A 6 -24.95 9.13 3.76
C PRO A 6 -24.16 7.83 3.49
N ILE A 7 -23.51 7.75 2.33
CA ILE A 7 -22.65 6.66 1.88
C ILE A 7 -21.22 7.20 1.79
N PHE A 8 -20.36 6.79 2.73
CA PHE A 8 -19.03 7.37 2.88
C PHE A 8 -17.91 6.61 2.17
N LYS A 9 -18.18 5.38 1.73
CA LYS A 9 -17.24 4.60 0.92
C LYS A 9 -17.44 4.91 -0.56
N THR A 10 -16.39 5.37 -1.23
CA THR A 10 -16.45 5.73 -2.65
C THR A 10 -16.76 4.50 -3.50
N GLU A 11 -16.26 3.33 -3.10
CA GLU A 11 -16.48 2.05 -3.76
C GLU A 11 -17.96 1.63 -3.73
N ASP A 12 -18.68 1.98 -2.65
CA ASP A 12 -20.11 1.74 -2.55
C ASP A 12 -20.89 2.67 -3.48
N LEU A 13 -20.52 3.97 -3.53
CA LEU A 13 -21.11 4.95 -4.44
C LEU A 13 -20.91 4.56 -5.92
N GLU A 14 -19.70 4.12 -6.28
CA GLU A 14 -19.37 3.65 -7.64
C GLU A 14 -20.18 2.41 -8.01
N ARG A 15 -20.29 1.44 -7.08
CA ARG A 15 -21.07 0.22 -7.27
C ARG A 15 -22.54 0.54 -7.51
N PHE A 16 -23.14 1.38 -6.66
CA PHE A 16 -24.53 1.78 -6.82
C PHE A 16 -24.75 2.51 -8.14
N SER A 17 -23.92 3.50 -8.44
CA SER A 17 -24.04 4.29 -9.68
C SER A 17 -23.94 3.39 -10.92
N SER A 18 -22.97 2.47 -10.93
CA SER A 18 -22.81 1.49 -12.03
C SER A 18 -24.03 0.57 -12.17
N LYS A 19 -24.57 0.06 -11.05
CA LYS A 19 -25.73 -0.85 -11.06
C LYS A 19 -27.04 -0.17 -11.41
N LEU A 20 -27.15 1.13 -11.12
CA LEU A 20 -28.29 1.97 -11.50
C LEU A 20 -28.17 2.51 -12.94
N GLY A 21 -27.08 2.22 -13.65
CA GLY A 21 -26.85 2.67 -15.03
C GLY A 21 -26.50 4.16 -15.15
N ILE A 22 -25.97 4.76 -14.09
CA ILE A 22 -25.54 6.16 -14.07
C ILE A 22 -24.16 6.25 -14.75
N ASP A 23 -24.05 7.04 -15.82
CA ASP A 23 -22.78 7.28 -16.52
C ASP A 23 -21.96 8.38 -15.85
N PHE A 24 -21.51 8.10 -14.63
CA PHE A 24 -20.70 9.05 -13.86
C PHE A 24 -19.34 9.35 -14.51
N LYS A 25 -18.87 8.52 -15.46
CA LYS A 25 -17.63 8.79 -16.19
C LYS A 25 -17.81 9.92 -17.18
N HIS A 26 -18.92 9.91 -17.93
CA HIS A 26 -19.28 11.03 -18.79
C HIS A 26 -19.53 12.30 -17.96
N GLU A 27 -20.30 12.19 -16.86
CA GLU A 27 -20.58 13.34 -15.99
C GLU A 27 -19.31 13.93 -15.36
N ALA A 28 -18.26 13.13 -15.13
CA ALA A 28 -16.97 13.62 -14.65
C ALA A 28 -16.31 14.57 -15.66
N LEU A 29 -16.35 14.22 -16.96
CA LEU A 29 -15.82 15.08 -18.02
C LEU A 29 -16.64 16.36 -18.13
N GLU A 30 -17.97 16.29 -18.08
CA GLU A 30 -18.83 17.47 -18.16
C GLU A 30 -18.65 18.42 -16.97
N LYS A 31 -18.59 17.87 -15.75
CA LYS A 31 -18.54 18.69 -14.52
C LYS A 31 -17.14 19.24 -14.21
N TYR A 32 -16.09 18.44 -14.41
CA TYR A 32 -14.73 18.79 -13.98
C TYR A 32 -13.74 18.94 -15.13
N GLY A 33 -14.11 18.64 -16.37
CA GLY A 33 -13.20 18.67 -17.53
C GLY A 33 -12.08 17.62 -17.44
N LYS A 34 -12.25 16.58 -16.63
CA LYS A 34 -11.25 15.54 -16.36
C LYS A 34 -11.88 14.16 -16.46
N ASN A 35 -11.06 13.17 -16.83
CA ASN A 35 -11.48 11.78 -16.71
C ASN A 35 -11.77 11.46 -15.23
N TYR A 36 -12.79 10.63 -14.97
CA TYR A 36 -13.17 10.17 -13.64
C TYR A 36 -11.98 9.63 -12.83
N ASP A 37 -11.07 8.90 -13.47
CA ASP A 37 -9.92 8.28 -12.81
C ASP A 37 -8.90 9.31 -12.29
N MET A 38 -8.96 10.55 -12.78
CA MET A 38 -8.10 11.68 -12.35
C MET A 38 -8.73 12.57 -11.27
N LEU A 39 -9.97 12.26 -10.84
CA LEU A 39 -10.64 13.03 -9.79
C LEU A 39 -10.09 12.68 -8.40
N SER A 40 -9.98 13.69 -7.53
CA SER A 40 -9.69 13.46 -6.12
C SER A 40 -10.82 12.70 -5.42
N THR A 41 -10.55 12.08 -4.27
CA THR A 41 -11.57 11.38 -3.48
C THR A 41 -12.79 12.26 -3.17
N GLY A 42 -12.55 13.53 -2.81
CA GLY A 42 -13.64 14.49 -2.57
C GLY A 42 -14.47 14.80 -3.82
N GLN A 43 -13.81 14.95 -4.98
CA GLN A 43 -14.50 15.18 -6.25
C GLN A 43 -15.33 13.98 -6.70
N LYS A 44 -14.81 12.75 -6.50
CA LYS A 44 -15.54 11.51 -6.76
C LYS A 44 -16.77 11.39 -5.86
N PHE A 45 -16.60 11.64 -4.57
CA PHE A 45 -17.70 11.67 -3.61
C PHE A 45 -18.78 12.66 -4.04
N GLU A 46 -18.41 13.91 -4.31
CA GLU A 46 -19.34 14.96 -4.72
C GLU A 46 -20.09 14.59 -6.02
N LEU A 47 -19.38 14.04 -7.00
CA LEU A 47 -19.95 13.63 -8.28
C LEU A 47 -20.98 12.52 -8.10
N LEU A 48 -20.57 11.41 -7.50
CA LEU A 48 -21.39 10.21 -7.37
C LEU A 48 -22.58 10.44 -6.44
N ASN A 49 -22.35 11.14 -5.33
CA ASN A 49 -23.42 11.44 -4.39
C ASN A 49 -24.49 12.31 -5.03
N GLY A 50 -24.05 13.37 -5.74
CA GLY A 50 -24.95 14.21 -6.52
C GLY A 50 -25.71 13.43 -7.58
N ALA A 51 -25.05 12.48 -8.26
CA ALA A 51 -25.69 11.63 -9.26
C ALA A 51 -26.76 10.71 -8.65
N LEU A 52 -26.51 10.13 -7.48
CA LEU A 52 -27.49 9.32 -6.74
C LEU A 52 -28.69 10.15 -6.25
N VAL A 53 -28.46 11.37 -5.78
CA VAL A 53 -29.55 12.29 -5.40
C VAL A 53 -30.39 12.65 -6.62
N ARG A 54 -29.76 12.97 -7.76
CA ARG A 54 -30.48 13.22 -9.02
C ARG A 54 -31.29 12.01 -9.45
N PHE A 55 -30.69 10.81 -9.41
CA PHE A 55 -31.36 9.57 -9.73
C PHE A 55 -32.60 9.36 -8.85
N LYS A 56 -32.47 9.48 -7.52
CA LYS A 56 -33.58 9.37 -6.57
C LYS A 56 -34.72 10.34 -6.91
N ASN A 57 -34.38 11.60 -7.22
CA ASN A 57 -35.36 12.64 -7.46
C ASN A 57 -36.06 12.54 -8.83
N ASN A 58 -35.52 11.75 -9.75
CA ASN A 58 -36.13 11.47 -11.06
C ASN A 58 -37.32 10.50 -11.00
N TYR A 59 -37.50 9.79 -9.87
CA TYR A 59 -38.63 8.88 -9.66
C TYR A 59 -39.57 9.45 -8.61
N ASP A 60 -40.86 9.59 -8.94
CA ASP A 60 -41.85 10.21 -8.05
C ASP A 60 -42.01 9.43 -6.75
N GLU A 61 -41.90 8.09 -6.81
CA GLU A 61 -41.98 7.21 -5.65
C GLU A 61 -40.83 7.41 -4.67
N LEU A 62 -39.64 7.78 -5.17
CA LEU A 62 -38.40 7.89 -4.38
C LEU A 62 -38.08 9.33 -3.97
N ARG A 63 -38.56 10.33 -4.71
CA ARG A 63 -38.26 11.76 -4.47
C ARG A 63 -38.54 12.17 -3.02
N GLY A 64 -39.68 11.73 -2.47
CA GLY A 64 -40.11 12.04 -1.11
C GLY A 64 -39.44 11.22 -0.01
N TRP A 65 -38.62 10.21 -0.34
CA TRP A 65 -37.97 9.38 0.67
C TRP A 65 -36.85 10.14 1.37
N ASP A 66 -36.65 9.82 2.64
CA ASP A 66 -35.46 10.22 3.38
C ASP A 66 -34.20 9.57 2.77
N ASN A 67 -33.07 10.30 2.73
CA ASN A 67 -31.84 9.79 2.14
C ASN A 67 -31.25 8.59 2.88
N VAL A 68 -31.49 8.45 4.19
CA VAL A 68 -31.13 7.27 4.98
C VAL A 68 -31.95 6.06 4.53
N LEU A 69 -33.24 6.23 4.23
CA LEU A 69 -34.08 5.15 3.72
C LEU A 69 -33.66 4.74 2.31
N PHE A 70 -33.35 5.72 1.45
CA PHE A 70 -32.82 5.44 0.12
C PHE A 70 -31.47 4.71 0.18
N MET A 71 -30.55 5.15 1.03
CA MET A 71 -29.29 4.44 1.31
C MET A 71 -29.57 3.00 1.74
N ARG A 72 -30.47 2.79 2.70
CA ARG A 72 -30.81 1.44 3.18
C ARG A 72 -31.34 0.55 2.05
N LEU A 73 -32.20 1.09 1.19
CA LEU A 73 -32.69 0.38 -0.01
C LEU A 73 -31.53 -0.03 -0.92
N LEU A 74 -30.58 0.87 -1.20
CA LEU A 74 -29.43 0.57 -2.05
C LEU A 74 -28.59 -0.59 -1.49
N TYR A 75 -28.31 -0.61 -0.19
CA TYR A 75 -27.57 -1.72 0.43
C TYR A 75 -28.37 -3.04 0.45
N CYS A 76 -29.71 -2.98 0.54
CA CYS A 76 -30.55 -4.18 0.45
C CYS A 76 -30.60 -4.73 -0.98
N ALA A 77 -30.74 -3.87 -1.99
CA ALA A 77 -30.89 -4.26 -3.37
C ALA A 77 -29.56 -4.61 -4.05
N ILE A 78 -28.48 -3.94 -3.63
CA ILE A 78 -27.13 -4.04 -4.19
C ILE A 78 -26.15 -4.27 -3.03
N PRO A 79 -26.19 -5.44 -2.38
CA PRO A 79 -25.31 -5.73 -1.26
C PRO A 79 -23.84 -5.62 -1.69
N PRO A 80 -22.93 -5.24 -0.77
CA PRO A 80 -21.51 -5.32 -1.05
C PRO A 80 -21.14 -6.76 -1.41
N PRO A 81 -20.14 -6.97 -2.28
CA PRO A 81 -19.61 -8.31 -2.48
C PRO A 81 -19.22 -8.89 -1.12
N PRO A 82 -19.33 -10.23 -0.93
CA PRO A 82 -18.81 -10.85 0.28
C PRO A 82 -17.37 -10.37 0.47
N PRO A 83 -16.95 -10.09 1.71
CA PRO A 83 -15.55 -9.79 1.96
C PRO A 83 -14.73 -10.91 1.28
N PRO A 84 -13.62 -10.56 0.61
CA PRO A 84 -12.78 -11.60 0.04
C PRO A 84 -12.53 -12.64 1.15
N PRO A 85 -12.50 -13.94 0.81
CA PRO A 85 -12.17 -14.97 1.79
C PRO A 85 -10.96 -14.49 2.57
N ASN A 86 -10.93 -14.74 3.89
CA ASN A 86 -9.88 -14.29 4.79
C ASN A 86 -8.57 -15.05 4.46
N THR A 87 -8.03 -14.76 3.29
CA THR A 87 -6.68 -15.04 2.86
C THR A 87 -5.88 -13.91 3.49
N SER A 88 -4.98 -14.28 4.39
CA SER A 88 -3.91 -13.43 4.93
C SER A 88 -3.60 -12.30 3.95
N LYS A 89 -3.76 -11.03 4.35
CA LYS A 89 -3.50 -9.88 3.47
C LYS A 89 -2.16 -10.12 2.76
N PRO A 90 -2.14 -10.29 1.43
CA PRO A 90 -0.87 -10.31 0.71
C PRO A 90 -0.19 -8.97 0.97
N LEU A 91 1.14 -8.94 1.03
CA LEU A 91 1.94 -7.72 1.04
C LEU A 91 1.86 -7.02 -0.33
N HIS A 92 0.65 -6.73 -0.82
CA HIS A 92 0.39 -6.25 -2.18
C HIS A 92 0.97 -4.84 -2.41
N SER A 93 1.18 -4.04 -1.37
CA SER A 93 1.89 -2.76 -1.48
C SER A 93 3.38 -2.92 -1.82
N LEU A 94 3.92 -4.12 -1.62
CA LEU A 94 5.35 -4.42 -1.79
C LEU A 94 5.72 -5.08 -3.10
N GLY A 95 4.74 -5.62 -3.83
CA GLY A 95 4.98 -6.35 -5.07
C GLY A 95 5.51 -7.77 -4.89
N ILE A 96 5.55 -8.31 -3.66
CA ILE A 96 5.77 -9.74 -3.39
C ILE A 96 4.58 -10.35 -2.66
N LEU A 97 4.24 -11.60 -3.01
CA LEU A 97 3.09 -12.32 -2.43
C LEU A 97 3.46 -13.22 -1.25
N PHE A 98 4.73 -13.63 -1.16
CA PHE A 98 5.24 -14.58 -0.16
C PHE A 98 6.46 -13.99 0.55
N GLU A 99 6.86 -14.56 1.69
CA GLU A 99 8.09 -14.14 2.36
C GLU A 99 9.32 -14.45 1.47
N PRO A 100 10.37 -13.61 1.50
CA PRO A 100 11.63 -13.88 0.80
C PRO A 100 12.21 -15.25 1.16
N GLU A 101 12.62 -16.00 0.14
CA GLU A 101 13.39 -17.25 0.27
C GLU A 101 14.85 -17.06 -0.17
N TYR A 102 15.15 -15.98 -0.91
CA TYR A 102 16.50 -15.67 -1.41
C TYR A 102 16.92 -14.21 -1.18
N GLU A 103 18.22 -13.96 -1.00
CA GLU A 103 18.80 -12.62 -0.78
C GLU A 103 18.37 -11.59 -1.83
N GLN A 104 18.19 -12.02 -3.09
CA GLN A 104 17.74 -11.15 -4.18
C GLN A 104 16.32 -10.59 -3.95
N GLU A 105 15.47 -11.31 -3.22
CA GLU A 105 14.13 -10.85 -2.85
C GLU A 105 14.21 -9.85 -1.68
N VAL A 106 15.17 -10.02 -0.77
CA VAL A 106 15.48 -9.05 0.29
C VAL A 106 16.03 -7.75 -0.31
N LEU A 107 16.96 -7.85 -1.26
CA LEU A 107 17.45 -6.72 -2.08
C LEU A 107 16.29 -5.99 -2.77
N TYR A 108 15.35 -6.72 -3.38
CA TYR A 108 14.17 -6.13 -4.01
C TYR A 108 13.34 -5.33 -2.99
N LEU A 109 13.03 -5.91 -1.83
CA LEU A 109 12.28 -5.23 -0.78
C LEU A 109 13.01 -3.99 -0.24
N PHE A 110 14.33 -4.11 -0.02
CA PHE A 110 15.15 -2.96 0.33
C PHE A 110 15.07 -1.88 -0.74
N SER A 111 15.12 -2.24 -2.02
CA SER A 111 15.01 -1.28 -3.13
C SER A 111 13.67 -0.57 -3.20
N VAL A 112 12.61 -1.15 -2.63
CA VAL A 112 11.29 -0.50 -2.48
C VAL A 112 11.31 0.49 -1.31
N PHE A 113 11.95 0.16 -0.19
CA PHE A 113 11.89 0.94 1.06
C PHE A 113 13.14 1.72 1.44
N HIS A 114 14.19 1.71 0.62
CA HIS A 114 15.52 2.22 1.00
C HIS A 114 15.47 3.65 1.56
N ARG A 115 14.56 4.50 1.05
CA ARG A 115 14.38 5.88 1.53
C ARG A 115 13.76 5.95 2.91
N ASP A 116 12.73 5.13 3.17
CA ASP A 116 12.06 5.06 4.47
C ASP A 116 13.00 4.49 5.54
N LEU A 117 13.96 3.66 5.12
CA LEU A 117 15.03 3.11 5.96
C LEU A 117 16.22 4.08 6.18
N GLY A 118 16.15 5.31 5.68
CA GLY A 118 17.19 6.33 5.88
C GLY A 118 18.35 6.29 4.88
N PHE A 119 18.18 5.61 3.73
CA PHE A 119 19.15 5.56 2.65
C PHE A 119 18.58 6.21 1.37
N PRO A 120 18.63 7.54 1.21
CA PRO A 120 17.99 8.23 0.08
C PRO A 120 18.41 7.74 -1.32
N TYR A 121 19.62 7.20 -1.49
CA TYR A 121 20.11 6.73 -2.79
C TYR A 121 20.83 5.38 -2.70
N ILE A 122 20.51 4.50 -3.64
CA ILE A 122 21.31 3.30 -3.95
C ILE A 122 22.35 3.70 -5.00
N VAL A 123 23.63 3.58 -4.67
CA VAL A 123 24.75 3.99 -5.53
C VAL A 123 25.17 2.85 -6.45
N LYS A 124 25.22 1.63 -5.92
CA LYS A 124 25.65 0.43 -6.67
C LYS A 124 25.05 -0.83 -6.06
N ILE A 125 24.65 -1.76 -6.92
CA ILE A 125 24.34 -3.16 -6.59
C ILE A 125 25.34 -4.03 -7.35
N ARG A 126 25.81 -5.12 -6.74
CA ARG A 126 26.88 -5.99 -7.27
C ARG A 126 26.71 -7.42 -6.75
N ASN A 127 27.41 -8.36 -7.38
CA ASN A 127 27.37 -9.79 -7.08
C ASN A 127 28.60 -10.22 -6.24
N GLU A 128 29.19 -9.28 -5.51
CA GLU A 128 30.40 -9.48 -4.71
C GLU A 128 30.18 -8.79 -3.36
N PHE A 129 30.75 -9.37 -2.30
CA PHE A 129 30.71 -8.78 -0.98
C PHE A 129 31.41 -7.40 -0.95
N PRO A 130 30.77 -6.33 -0.42
CA PRO A 130 29.37 -6.27 0.02
C PRO A 130 28.41 -5.96 -1.13
N ASP A 131 27.22 -6.55 -1.10
CA ASP A 131 26.24 -6.54 -2.20
C ASP A 131 25.84 -5.16 -2.71
N ALA A 132 25.75 -4.17 -1.81
CA ALA A 132 25.33 -2.83 -2.19
C ALA A 132 26.17 -1.72 -1.55
N ILE A 133 26.18 -0.58 -2.25
CA ILE A 133 26.67 0.70 -1.77
C ILE A 133 25.50 1.67 -1.83
N VAL A 134 25.24 2.35 -0.71
CA VAL A 134 24.17 3.34 -0.56
C VAL A 134 24.71 4.65 -0.02
N MET A 135 23.89 5.70 -0.10
CA MET A 135 24.16 6.98 0.52
C MET A 135 23.10 7.25 1.59
N GLY A 136 23.55 7.45 2.83
CA GLY A 136 22.70 7.84 3.96
C GLY A 136 22.26 9.31 3.89
N GLU A 137 21.34 9.71 4.77
CA GLU A 137 20.84 11.09 4.83
C GLU A 137 21.95 12.14 5.03
N SER A 138 23.01 11.77 5.75
CA SER A 138 24.18 12.63 5.99
C SER A 138 25.17 12.66 4.81
N LYS A 139 24.80 12.05 3.68
CA LYS A 139 25.62 11.89 2.46
C LYS A 139 26.87 11.02 2.65
N ASP A 140 26.92 10.26 3.73
CA ASP A 140 27.93 9.24 3.97
C ASP A 140 27.67 8.01 3.09
N VAL A 141 28.76 7.43 2.58
CA VAL A 141 28.71 6.21 1.77
C VAL A 141 28.73 5.02 2.73
N GLN A 142 27.74 4.15 2.60
CA GLN A 142 27.56 2.98 3.46
C GLN A 142 27.45 1.71 2.61
N ARG A 143 27.91 0.60 3.15
CA ARG A 143 27.97 -0.71 2.51
C ARG A 143 26.96 -1.65 3.17
N ILE A 144 26.20 -2.36 2.36
CA ILE A 144 25.15 -3.28 2.81
C ILE A 144 25.46 -4.67 2.29
N GLU A 145 25.34 -5.66 3.18
CA GLU A 145 25.18 -7.06 2.80
C GLU A 145 23.73 -7.49 3.00
N PHE A 146 23.16 -8.22 2.03
CA PHE A 146 21.82 -8.76 2.14
C PHE A 146 21.86 -10.21 2.57
N GLU A 147 20.96 -10.57 3.48
CA GLU A 147 20.85 -11.93 3.99
C GLU A 147 19.38 -12.31 4.13
N ILE A 148 19.06 -13.60 4.13
CA ILE A 148 17.71 -14.03 4.48
C ILE A 148 17.53 -13.93 5.99
N ARG A 149 18.45 -14.51 6.76
CA ARG A 149 18.53 -14.38 8.22
C ARG A 149 19.81 -13.66 8.62
N ALA A 150 19.77 -12.90 9.71
CA ALA A 150 20.98 -12.27 10.23
C ALA A 150 22.10 -13.29 10.56
N SER A 151 21.74 -14.51 10.95
CA SER A 151 22.68 -15.61 11.18
C SER A 151 23.37 -16.14 9.91
N ASP A 152 22.82 -15.89 8.71
CA ASP A 152 23.42 -16.34 7.44
C ASP A 152 24.74 -15.60 7.18
N PHE A 153 24.85 -14.32 7.56
CA PHE A 153 26.09 -13.54 7.53
C PHE A 153 27.27 -14.23 8.25
N LEU A 154 26.98 -14.80 9.42
CA LEU A 154 27.96 -15.56 10.22
C LEU A 154 28.34 -16.87 9.53
N THR A 155 27.36 -17.53 8.91
CA THR A 155 27.52 -18.82 8.21
C THR A 155 28.35 -18.66 6.94
N HIS A 156 28.14 -17.57 6.19
CA HIS A 156 28.92 -17.22 5.01
C HIS A 156 30.37 -16.80 5.34
N GLY A 157 30.63 -16.40 6.59
CA GLY A 157 31.98 -16.08 7.04
C GLY A 157 32.52 -14.75 6.50
N HIS A 158 31.62 -13.80 6.24
CA HIS A 158 31.99 -12.46 5.78
C HIS A 158 32.81 -11.71 6.83
N ASP A 159 33.71 -10.83 6.35
CA ASP A 159 34.42 -9.92 7.24
C ASP A 159 33.43 -8.88 7.80
N LYS A 160 33.24 -8.89 9.11
CA LYS A 160 32.39 -7.94 9.85
C LYS A 160 32.79 -6.46 9.68
N HIS A 161 33.98 -6.18 9.16
CA HIS A 161 34.43 -4.82 8.82
C HIS A 161 34.24 -4.47 7.34
N GLY A 162 33.80 -5.44 6.54
CA GLY A 162 33.60 -5.31 5.10
C GLY A 162 32.28 -4.65 4.68
N CYS A 163 31.29 -4.61 5.57
CA CYS A 163 30.07 -3.82 5.41
C CYS A 163 29.76 -3.00 6.66
N ASP A 164 28.82 -2.05 6.53
CA ASP A 164 28.38 -1.17 7.61
C ASP A 164 27.01 -1.62 8.15
N TYR A 165 26.22 -2.29 7.32
CA TYR A 165 24.92 -2.86 7.65
C TYR A 165 24.77 -4.30 7.13
N ILE A 166 24.01 -5.10 7.89
CA ILE A 166 23.39 -6.34 7.44
C ILE A 166 21.91 -6.04 7.29
N VAL A 167 21.38 -6.12 6.06
CA VAL A 167 19.94 -5.97 5.81
C VAL A 167 19.38 -7.37 5.59
N CYS A 168 18.53 -7.83 6.50
CA CYS A 168 17.94 -9.16 6.42
C CYS A 168 16.42 -9.14 6.36
N TRP A 169 15.82 -10.25 5.92
CA TRP A 169 14.38 -10.43 6.09
C TRP A 169 14.04 -10.52 7.58
N GLU A 170 14.71 -11.41 8.31
CA GLU A 170 14.46 -11.68 9.73
C GLU A 170 15.77 -11.65 10.54
N ASN A 171 15.73 -10.97 11.69
CA ASN A 171 16.81 -11.07 12.68
C ASN A 171 16.50 -12.20 13.67
N ASP A 172 17.22 -13.31 13.55
CA ASP A 172 17.11 -14.50 14.37
C ASP A 172 18.21 -14.63 15.43
N LEU A 173 19.01 -13.57 15.62
CA LEU A 173 20.09 -13.51 16.59
C LEU A 173 19.64 -12.84 17.89
N GLU A 174 20.12 -13.35 19.02
CA GLU A 174 20.00 -12.71 20.32
C GLU A 174 20.97 -11.53 20.45
N GLU A 175 20.67 -10.57 21.32
CA GLU A 175 21.44 -9.31 21.46
C GLU A 175 22.94 -9.54 21.74
N GLU A 176 23.28 -10.56 22.51
CA GLU A 176 24.67 -10.96 22.76
C GLU A 176 25.41 -11.43 21.50
N GLN A 177 24.71 -11.96 20.50
CA GLN A 177 25.30 -12.57 19.31
C GLN A 177 25.65 -11.54 18.23
N TYR A 178 25.01 -10.36 18.24
CA TYR A 178 25.23 -9.34 17.20
C TYR A 178 25.88 -8.03 17.71
N LYS A 179 26.31 -7.97 18.97
CA LYS A 179 27.02 -6.79 19.54
C LYS A 179 28.25 -6.36 18.73
N ASP A 180 28.99 -7.32 18.18
CA ASP A 180 30.22 -7.08 17.42
C ASP A 180 30.02 -7.12 15.90
N LEU A 181 28.76 -7.18 15.43
CA LEU A 181 28.42 -7.23 14.01
C LEU A 181 28.11 -5.83 13.45
N PRO A 182 28.11 -5.67 12.11
CA PRO A 182 27.51 -4.51 11.47
C PRO A 182 26.07 -4.29 11.93
N LYS A 183 25.54 -3.08 11.73
CA LYS A 183 24.18 -2.75 12.16
C LYS A 183 23.16 -3.60 11.41
N ILE A 184 22.28 -4.29 12.16
CA ILE A 184 21.26 -5.14 11.56
C ILE A 184 19.98 -4.32 11.31
N ILE A 185 19.43 -4.45 10.11
CA ILE A 185 18.11 -3.93 9.74
C ILE A 185 17.24 -5.12 9.31
N SER A 186 16.21 -5.41 10.10
CA SER A 186 15.17 -6.40 9.78
C SER A 186 14.08 -5.73 8.95
N ILE A 187 13.94 -6.15 7.68
CA ILE A 187 12.88 -5.66 6.80
C ILE A 187 11.50 -6.08 7.34
N LYS A 188 11.37 -7.30 7.87
CA LYS A 188 10.11 -7.83 8.42
C LYS A 188 9.60 -6.98 9.58
N ASP A 189 10.47 -6.45 10.42
CA ASP A 189 10.08 -5.57 11.52
C ASP A 189 9.80 -4.15 11.03
N SER A 190 10.63 -3.64 10.11
CA SER A 190 10.44 -2.31 9.52
C SER A 190 9.09 -2.19 8.79
N ILE A 191 8.64 -3.24 8.08
CA ILE A 191 7.33 -3.24 7.39
C ILE A 191 6.16 -3.13 8.36
N LYS A 192 6.23 -3.77 9.54
CA LYS A 192 5.15 -3.69 10.55
C LYS A 192 4.97 -2.27 11.08
N GLU A 193 6.02 -1.45 11.03
CA GLU A 193 5.99 -0.05 11.47
C GLU A 193 5.55 0.91 10.35
N LEU A 194 5.69 0.49 9.08
CA LEU A 194 5.39 1.29 7.90
C LEU A 194 3.95 1.10 7.35
N ILE A 195 3.21 0.09 7.83
CA ILE A 195 1.83 -0.25 7.44
C ILE A 195 0.88 -0.15 8.63
#